data_AF-A0AAW9D389-F1
#
_entry.id   AF-A0AAW9D389-F1
#
_cell.length_a   1.000
_cell.length_b   1.000
_cell.length_c   1.000
_cell.angle_alpha   90.00
_cell.angle_beta   90.00
_cell.angle_gamma   90.00
#
_symmetry.space_group_name_H-M   'P 1'
#
loop_
_entity.id
_entity.type
_entity.pdbx_description
1 polymer ?
#
loop_
_entity_poly.entity_id
_entity_poly.type
_entity_poly.pdbx_seq_one_letter_code
_entity_poly.pdbx_strand_id
1 'polypeptide(L)'
;MVPHLVTALNGPLLELERKILDATPAIERWFRLEWQEHTPPFYCSVDLRNAGFKLAPVDANLFPGAFNNLPPEVLPLAVQAAMAAIEKICPDAKNLLVIPELPTRNAFYLENVARLATIMRQAGLNVRFGSLDPGIVEVTPITLADGQKIVLEPLERTPRRLGLKNFDPCSILLNNDLSAGIPSVLENLHEQYLLPPLHAGWAVRRKSTHFSCYDDVAKKFAKMVGVDPWMLNPYFSHVEGVDWHANDGGEALAEAIDAVLKKIARKYREYGIGEKPYVVVKADAGTAGRGVMTVHDASEIGRMTKHERAQMAESKAGVPVRDVIVQEGVYTFERIGDEVAEPVVYMIDRYVVGGFYRTHGARERDQNLNAPGMHYVPLGFEHTALPDTHAKPGAAPPNRFYMYGVVARLGLLASSVELEKTDPEAIQV
;
A
#
# COMPACT_ATOMS: atom_id res chain seq x y z
N MET A 1 1.92 18.88 15.91
CA MET A 1 1.14 19.72 14.97
C MET A 1 0.25 18.77 14.19
N VAL A 2 -1.06 18.92 14.29
CA VAL A 2 -2.04 18.02 13.68
C VAL A 2 -2.34 18.52 12.25
N PRO A 3 -2.40 17.64 11.23
CA PRO A 3 -2.80 18.04 9.89
C PRO A 3 -4.17 18.71 9.89
N HIS A 4 -4.25 19.86 9.22
CA HIS A 4 -5.49 20.54 8.99
C HIS A 4 -5.96 20.22 7.57
N LEU A 5 -7.20 19.76 7.42
CA LEU A 5 -7.86 19.82 6.11
C LEU A 5 -8.12 21.30 5.82
N VAL A 6 -7.40 21.86 4.85
CA VAL A 6 -7.60 23.25 4.41
C VAL A 6 -8.69 23.27 3.33
N THR A 7 -9.84 22.73 3.69
CA THR A 7 -11.02 22.74 2.84
C THR A 7 -12.17 23.29 3.65
N ALA A 8 -12.79 24.35 3.15
CA ALA A 8 -14.10 24.80 3.63
C ALA A 8 -15.16 23.75 3.25
N LEU A 9 -15.17 22.59 3.91
CA LEU A 9 -16.07 21.50 3.55
C LEU A 9 -17.43 21.71 4.21
N ASN A 10 -18.40 22.13 3.41
CA ASN A 10 -19.83 22.00 3.68
C ASN A 10 -20.47 20.97 2.73
N GLY A 11 -19.73 19.94 2.30
CA GLY A 11 -20.07 19.12 1.12
C GLY A 11 -19.94 17.59 1.26
N PRO A 12 -19.57 16.85 0.18
CA PRO A 12 -19.73 15.39 0.10
C PRO A 12 -18.94 14.56 1.12
N LEU A 13 -17.72 14.96 1.51
CA LEU A 13 -16.97 14.20 2.54
C LEU A 13 -17.65 14.24 3.91
N LEU A 14 -18.30 15.34 4.28
CA LEU A 14 -19.02 15.40 5.56
C LEU A 14 -20.23 14.45 5.56
N GLU A 15 -20.91 14.30 4.42
CA GLU A 15 -21.97 13.31 4.28
C GLU A 15 -21.40 11.88 4.32
N LEU A 16 -20.29 11.63 3.63
CA LEU A 16 -19.60 10.33 3.67
C LEU A 16 -19.17 9.96 5.09
N GLU A 17 -18.54 10.90 5.81
CA GLU A 17 -18.13 10.75 7.21
C GLU A 17 -19.34 10.39 8.07
N ARG A 18 -20.41 11.18 7.99
CA ARG A 18 -21.64 10.93 8.76
C ARG A 18 -22.20 9.54 8.47
N LYS A 19 -22.34 9.15 7.20
CA LYS A 19 -22.88 7.83 6.83
C LYS A 19 -22.00 6.68 7.32
N ILE A 20 -20.68 6.82 7.25
CA ILE A 20 -19.73 5.83 7.77
C ILE A 20 -19.85 5.73 9.30
N LEU A 21 -19.92 6.86 10.01
CA LEU A 21 -20.05 6.89 11.46
C LEU A 21 -21.38 6.28 11.92
N ASP A 22 -22.49 6.66 11.30
CA ASP A 22 -23.84 6.13 11.59
C ASP A 22 -23.91 4.61 11.34
N ALA A 23 -23.14 4.11 10.37
CA ALA A 23 -23.09 2.69 10.02
C ALA A 23 -22.01 1.89 10.78
N THR A 24 -21.32 2.46 11.77
CA THR A 24 -20.16 1.84 12.44
C THR A 24 -20.39 0.38 12.86
N PRO A 25 -21.47 0.01 13.61
CA PRO A 25 -21.70 -1.39 13.99
C PRO A 25 -21.94 -2.32 12.79
N ALA A 26 -22.59 -1.82 11.74
CA ALA A 26 -22.87 -2.57 10.52
C ALA A 26 -21.58 -2.79 9.71
N ILE A 27 -20.72 -1.78 9.61
CA ILE A 27 -19.40 -1.84 8.97
C ILE A 27 -18.53 -2.88 9.68
N GLU A 28 -18.41 -2.80 11.00
CA GLU A 28 -17.57 -3.74 11.75
C GLU A 28 -18.10 -5.17 11.69
N ARG A 29 -19.44 -5.36 11.66
CA ARG A 29 -20.03 -6.67 11.42
C ARG A 29 -19.73 -7.17 10.01
N TRP A 30 -19.86 -6.32 9.00
CA TRP A 30 -19.61 -6.68 7.61
C TRP A 30 -18.16 -7.13 7.42
N PHE A 31 -17.19 -6.36 7.91
CA PHE A 31 -15.78 -6.78 7.88
C PHE A 31 -15.54 -8.11 8.58
N ARG A 32 -16.10 -8.33 9.78
CA ARG A 32 -15.96 -9.63 10.47
C ARG A 32 -16.43 -10.81 9.63
N LEU A 33 -17.50 -10.64 8.84
CA LEU A 33 -18.02 -11.68 7.95
C LEU A 33 -17.11 -11.86 6.73
N GLU A 34 -16.66 -10.78 6.09
CA GLU A 34 -15.70 -10.86 4.98
C GLU A 34 -14.41 -11.57 5.42
N TRP A 35 -13.93 -11.36 6.66
CA TRP A 35 -12.76 -12.07 7.21
C TRP A 35 -13.01 -13.52 7.64
N GLN A 36 -14.26 -14.00 7.61
CA GLN A 36 -14.54 -15.44 7.67
C GLN A 36 -14.39 -16.10 6.30
N GLU A 37 -14.64 -15.36 5.23
CA GLU A 37 -14.57 -15.86 3.85
C GLU A 37 -13.17 -15.66 3.24
N HIS A 38 -12.49 -14.58 3.61
CA HIS A 38 -11.23 -14.16 3.02
C HIS A 38 -10.09 -14.12 4.04
N THR A 39 -8.90 -14.58 3.65
CA THR A 39 -7.72 -14.53 4.52
C THR A 39 -6.91 -13.25 4.30
N PRO A 40 -6.78 -12.38 5.33
CA PRO A 40 -5.97 -11.19 5.21
C PRO A 40 -4.48 -11.54 5.02
N PRO A 41 -3.74 -10.79 4.18
CA PRO A 41 -2.29 -10.80 4.17
C PRO A 41 -1.70 -10.58 5.57
N PHE A 42 -0.50 -11.10 5.82
CA PHE A 42 0.19 -10.92 7.10
C PHE A 42 0.33 -9.43 7.48
N TYR A 43 0.65 -8.58 6.51
CA TYR A 43 0.71 -7.14 6.67
C TYR A 43 0.40 -6.40 5.36
N CYS A 44 0.07 -5.12 5.48
CA CYS A 44 -0.17 -4.26 4.33
C CYS A 44 -0.04 -2.79 4.74
N SER A 45 0.39 -1.93 3.82
CA SER A 45 0.12 -0.50 3.91
C SER A 45 -0.74 -0.04 2.75
N VAL A 46 -1.64 0.90 3.02
CA VAL A 46 -2.49 1.51 1.99
C VAL A 46 -2.29 3.02 2.03
N ASP A 47 -1.88 3.59 0.90
CA ASP A 47 -1.76 5.03 0.69
C ASP A 47 -3.16 5.53 0.27
N LEU A 48 -3.68 6.54 0.97
CA LEU A 48 -4.99 7.12 0.71
C LEU A 48 -4.85 8.57 0.28
N ARG A 49 -5.86 9.08 -0.43
CA ARG A 49 -6.02 10.51 -0.66
C ARG A 49 -7.38 11.00 -0.24
N ASN A 50 -7.37 12.13 0.46
CA ASN A 50 -8.57 12.83 0.88
C ASN A 50 -8.75 14.14 0.09
N ALA A 51 -9.68 14.10 -0.85
CA ALA A 51 -10.00 15.22 -1.74
C ALA A 51 -11.15 16.09 -1.20
N GLY A 52 -11.69 15.84 -0.01
CA GLY A 52 -12.88 16.54 0.49
C GLY A 52 -14.20 16.22 -0.23
N PHE A 53 -14.15 15.59 -1.40
CA PHE A 53 -15.32 15.03 -2.08
C PHE A 53 -15.17 13.52 -2.35
N LYS A 54 -13.98 12.97 -2.09
CA LYS A 54 -13.61 11.57 -2.31
C LYS A 54 -12.54 11.18 -1.31
N LEU A 55 -12.65 9.97 -0.75
CA LEU A 55 -11.62 9.34 0.07
C LEU A 55 -11.36 7.96 -0.50
N ALA A 56 -10.21 7.78 -1.13
CA ALA A 56 -9.92 6.57 -1.90
C ALA A 56 -8.48 6.09 -1.71
N PRO A 57 -8.24 4.77 -1.80
CA PRO A 57 -6.91 4.23 -1.87
C PRO A 57 -6.28 4.48 -3.24
N VAL A 58 -5.01 4.86 -3.23
CA VAL A 58 -4.22 5.13 -4.44
C VAL A 58 -3.08 4.11 -4.65
N ASP A 59 -2.67 3.43 -3.58
CA ASP A 59 -1.72 2.32 -3.60
C ASP A 59 -1.98 1.33 -2.46
N ALA A 60 -1.76 0.05 -2.71
CA ALA A 60 -1.82 -1.03 -1.72
C ALA A 60 -0.55 -1.87 -1.81
N ASN A 61 0.29 -1.77 -0.78
CA ASN A 61 1.59 -2.40 -0.71
C ASN A 61 1.56 -3.59 0.25
N LEU A 62 1.85 -4.78 -0.27
CA LEU A 62 1.95 -6.03 0.49
C LEU A 62 3.36 -6.25 1.07
N PHE A 63 4.27 -5.29 0.90
CA PHE A 63 5.63 -5.27 1.45
C PHE A 63 5.93 -3.91 2.08
N PRO A 64 5.16 -3.49 3.10
CA PRO A 64 5.33 -2.17 3.74
C PRO A 64 6.76 -1.97 4.24
N GLY A 65 7.42 -0.91 3.76
CA GLY A 65 8.85 -0.65 3.96
C GLY A 65 9.16 0.57 4.84
N ALA A 66 8.21 1.00 5.68
CA ALA A 66 8.35 2.19 6.51
C ALA A 66 7.73 2.04 7.92
N PHE A 67 7.88 0.87 8.56
CA PHE A 67 7.47 0.63 9.94
C PHE A 67 8.13 1.59 10.96
N ASN A 68 9.33 2.10 10.66
CA ASN A 68 10.04 3.07 11.49
C ASN A 68 9.29 4.41 11.66
N ASN A 69 8.39 4.74 10.73
CA ASN A 69 7.55 5.94 10.80
C ASN A 69 6.32 5.77 11.70
N LEU A 70 6.03 4.55 12.17
CA LEU A 70 4.95 4.34 13.14
C LEU A 70 5.35 4.95 14.50
N PRO A 71 4.46 5.75 15.12
CA PRO A 71 4.73 6.33 16.42
C PRO A 71 4.97 5.23 17.48
N PRO A 72 5.87 5.46 18.46
CA PRO A 72 6.10 4.51 19.55
C PRO A 72 4.82 4.11 20.29
N GLU A 73 3.86 5.04 20.41
CA GLU A 73 2.60 4.83 21.13
C GLU A 73 1.72 3.72 20.53
N VAL A 74 1.85 3.44 19.22
CA VAL A 74 1.03 2.41 18.55
C VAL A 74 1.73 1.05 18.46
N LEU A 75 2.99 0.95 18.89
CA LEU A 75 3.74 -0.32 18.81
C LEU A 75 3.13 -1.46 19.64
N PRO A 76 2.59 -1.24 20.85
CA PRO A 76 1.91 -2.30 21.58
C PRO A 76 0.75 -2.91 20.79
N LEU A 77 -0.01 -2.07 20.06
CA LEU A 77 -1.08 -2.53 19.17
C LEU A 77 -0.53 -3.32 17.99
N ALA A 78 0.55 -2.85 17.37
CA ALA A 78 1.23 -3.58 16.29
C ALA A 78 1.75 -4.95 16.74
N VAL A 79 2.29 -5.04 17.95
CA VAL A 79 2.74 -6.31 18.56
C VAL A 79 1.56 -7.24 18.76
N GLN A 80 0.46 -6.77 19.33
CA GLN A 80 -0.73 -7.60 19.53
C GLN A 80 -1.33 -8.10 18.21
N ALA A 81 -1.37 -7.25 17.19
CA ALA A 81 -1.80 -7.64 15.84
C ALA A 81 -0.86 -8.68 15.23
N ALA A 82 0.46 -8.55 15.41
CA ALA A 82 1.43 -9.55 14.97
C ALA A 82 1.27 -10.89 15.70
N MET A 83 1.01 -10.88 17.01
CA MET A 83 0.70 -12.11 17.77
C MET A 83 -0.53 -12.81 17.20
N ALA A 84 -1.62 -12.08 16.98
CA ALA A 84 -2.83 -12.63 16.39
C ALA A 84 -2.61 -13.21 14.98
N ALA A 85 -1.78 -12.54 14.16
CA ALA A 85 -1.42 -13.02 12.83
C ALA A 85 -0.63 -14.35 12.90
N ILE A 86 0.36 -14.42 13.82
CA ILE A 86 1.22 -15.59 14.00
C ILE A 86 0.42 -16.77 14.58
N GLU A 87 -0.46 -16.53 15.56
CA GLU A 87 -1.35 -17.56 16.11
C GLU A 87 -2.22 -18.21 15.03
N LYS A 88 -2.67 -17.43 14.03
CA LYS A 88 -3.45 -17.93 12.90
C LYS A 88 -2.59 -18.74 11.91
N ILE A 89 -1.38 -18.29 11.61
CA ILE A 89 -0.54 -18.87 10.55
C ILE A 89 0.29 -20.05 11.05
N CYS A 90 0.97 -19.88 12.18
CA CYS A 90 1.87 -20.88 12.75
C CYS A 90 1.99 -20.66 14.28
N PRO A 91 1.06 -21.20 15.08
CA PRO A 91 1.01 -20.95 16.53
C PRO A 91 2.24 -21.49 17.28
N ASP A 92 2.91 -22.51 16.74
CA ASP A 92 4.13 -23.08 17.31
C ASP A 92 5.42 -22.42 16.77
N ALA A 93 5.31 -21.34 15.99
CA ALA A 93 6.45 -20.66 15.39
C ALA A 93 7.39 -20.11 16.48
N LYS A 94 8.64 -20.57 16.45
CA LYS A 94 9.72 -20.03 17.32
C LYS A 94 10.65 -19.10 16.56
N ASN A 95 10.88 -19.39 15.29
CA ASN A 95 11.92 -18.78 14.46
C ASN A 95 11.26 -18.15 13.23
N LEU A 96 11.56 -16.87 13.01
CA LEU A 96 11.14 -16.11 11.83
C LEU A 96 12.38 -15.67 11.05
N LEU A 97 12.42 -16.05 9.77
CA LEU A 97 13.40 -15.51 8.83
C LEU A 97 12.80 -14.31 8.12
N VAL A 98 13.45 -13.15 8.23
CA VAL A 98 13.06 -11.95 7.47
C VAL A 98 13.99 -11.79 6.28
N ILE A 99 13.43 -11.63 5.09
CA ILE A 99 14.18 -11.37 3.86
C ILE A 99 13.94 -9.91 3.44
N PRO A 100 14.91 -9.00 3.64
CA PRO A 100 14.80 -7.60 3.26
C PRO A 100 15.02 -7.36 1.76
N GLU A 101 14.72 -6.15 1.30
CA GLU A 101 15.11 -5.61 -0.01
C GLU A 101 16.62 -5.61 -0.22
N LEU A 102 17.04 -5.51 -1.48
CA LEU A 102 18.46 -5.48 -1.85
C LEU A 102 18.80 -4.52 -2.98
N PRO A 103 20.06 -4.06 -3.03
CA PRO A 103 20.99 -3.91 -1.90
C PRO A 103 20.62 -2.65 -1.10
N THR A 104 20.37 -2.76 0.21
CA THR A 104 19.86 -1.60 0.98
C THR A 104 20.98 -0.89 1.74
N ARG A 105 21.62 0.07 1.08
CA ARG A 105 22.42 1.12 1.77
C ARG A 105 21.55 2.28 2.27
N ASN A 106 20.24 2.19 2.09
CA ASN A 106 19.29 3.20 2.53
C ASN A 106 19.07 3.07 4.04
N ALA A 107 19.58 4.04 4.82
CA ALA A 107 19.46 4.08 6.27
C ALA A 107 17.99 4.01 6.74
N PHE A 108 17.07 4.72 6.08
CA PHE A 108 15.65 4.71 6.42
C PHE A 108 15.03 3.32 6.28
N TYR A 109 15.40 2.58 5.22
CA TYR A 109 14.88 1.24 5.03
C TYR A 109 15.46 0.25 6.06
N LEU A 110 16.73 0.42 6.44
CA LEU A 110 17.32 -0.39 7.50
C LEU A 110 16.65 -0.13 8.87
N GLU A 111 16.31 1.12 9.18
CA GLU A 111 15.50 1.46 10.37
C GLU A 111 14.11 0.79 10.33
N ASN A 112 13.47 0.76 9.15
CA ASN A 112 12.23 0.01 8.95
C ASN A 112 12.40 -1.48 9.30
N VAL A 113 13.44 -2.14 8.78
CA VAL A 113 13.70 -3.56 9.03
C VAL A 113 13.97 -3.81 10.52
N ALA A 114 14.72 -2.92 11.18
CA ALA A 114 14.94 -3.00 12.62
C ALA A 114 13.65 -2.83 13.43
N ARG A 115 12.79 -1.89 13.05
CA ARG A 115 11.48 -1.69 13.70
C ARG A 115 10.57 -2.90 13.50
N LEU A 116 10.48 -3.44 12.29
CA LEU A 116 9.72 -4.64 11.99
C LEU A 116 10.20 -5.83 12.84
N ALA A 117 11.51 -6.05 12.92
CA ALA A 117 12.07 -7.11 13.76
C ALA A 117 11.82 -6.89 15.26
N THR A 118 11.78 -5.64 15.72
CA THR A 118 11.43 -5.32 17.11
C THR A 118 9.99 -5.73 17.42
N ILE A 119 9.03 -5.41 16.53
CA ILE A 119 7.63 -5.82 16.66
C ILE A 119 7.53 -7.35 16.73
N MET A 120 8.18 -8.06 15.79
CA MET A 120 8.13 -9.52 15.72
C MET A 120 8.79 -10.22 16.92
N ARG A 121 9.89 -9.66 17.45
CA ARG A 121 10.52 -10.16 18.68
C ARG A 121 9.63 -9.98 19.90
N GLN A 122 8.97 -8.83 20.02
CA GLN A 122 8.00 -8.60 21.10
C GLN A 122 6.76 -9.48 20.96
N ALA A 123 6.41 -9.91 19.74
CA ALA A 123 5.39 -10.93 19.50
C ALA A 123 5.85 -12.37 19.81
N GLY A 124 7.08 -12.56 20.33
CA GLY A 124 7.58 -13.85 20.82
C GLY A 124 8.46 -14.64 19.85
N LEU A 125 8.89 -14.05 18.73
CA LEU A 125 9.68 -14.74 17.70
C LEU A 125 11.18 -14.47 17.81
N ASN A 126 12.00 -15.49 17.56
CA ASN A 126 13.42 -15.32 17.26
C ASN A 126 13.56 -14.85 15.81
N VAL A 127 13.99 -13.61 15.61
CA VAL A 127 14.10 -12.99 14.28
C VAL A 127 15.55 -12.89 13.84
N ARG A 128 15.86 -13.48 12.67
CA ARG A 128 17.14 -13.33 11.95
C ARG A 128 16.90 -12.93 10.49
N PHE A 129 17.93 -12.39 9.83
CA PHE A 129 17.81 -11.82 8.49
C PHE A 129 18.63 -12.61 7.47
N GLY A 130 17.98 -13.06 6.41
CA GLY A 130 18.61 -13.73 5.29
C GLY A 130 18.72 -12.81 4.08
N SER A 131 19.88 -12.80 3.44
CA SER A 131 20.13 -11.99 2.25
C SER A 131 19.92 -12.80 0.97
N LEU A 132 19.17 -12.25 0.01
CA LEU A 132 19.15 -12.73 -1.38
C LEU A 132 20.35 -12.22 -2.21
N ASP A 133 21.24 -11.40 -1.64
CA ASP A 133 22.39 -10.83 -2.33
C ASP A 133 23.49 -11.89 -2.39
N PRO A 134 23.87 -12.37 -3.59
CA PRO A 134 24.91 -13.40 -3.72
C PRO A 134 26.29 -12.91 -3.24
N GLY A 135 26.50 -11.60 -3.08
CA GLY A 135 27.71 -11.04 -2.49
C GLY A 135 27.81 -11.20 -0.96
N ILE A 136 26.70 -11.48 -0.27
CA ILE A 136 26.69 -11.76 1.17
C ILE A 136 26.97 -13.25 1.39
N VAL A 137 28.25 -13.60 1.37
CA VAL A 137 28.74 -14.98 1.56
C VAL A 137 29.14 -15.29 3.02
N GLU A 138 29.18 -14.26 3.86
CA GLU A 138 29.51 -14.35 5.28
C GLU A 138 28.57 -13.48 6.13
N VAL A 139 28.53 -13.77 7.44
CA VAL A 139 27.74 -13.00 8.40
C VAL A 139 28.20 -11.54 8.38
N THR A 140 27.30 -10.65 7.98
CA THR A 140 27.62 -9.24 7.70
C THR A 140 26.84 -8.32 8.65
N PRO A 141 27.48 -7.77 9.70
CA PRO A 141 26.86 -6.79 10.58
C PRO A 141 26.73 -5.42 9.92
N ILE A 142 25.58 -4.77 10.11
CA ILE A 142 25.29 -3.41 9.69
C ILE A 142 24.89 -2.61 10.94
N THR A 143 25.67 -1.57 11.25
CA THR A 143 25.37 -0.65 12.36
C THR A 143 24.49 0.49 11.85
N LEU A 144 23.37 0.72 12.53
CA LEU A 144 22.43 1.79 12.23
C LEU A 144 22.84 3.10 12.90
N ALA A 145 22.22 4.21 12.48
CA ALA A 145 22.52 5.54 13.01
C ALA A 145 22.27 5.67 14.52
N ASP A 146 21.30 4.93 15.05
CA ASP A 146 20.95 4.87 16.48
C ASP A 146 21.80 3.87 17.29
N GLY A 147 22.76 3.21 16.65
CA GLY A 147 23.64 2.21 17.27
C GLY A 147 23.08 0.78 17.29
N GLN A 148 21.84 0.55 16.85
CA GLN A 148 21.34 -0.81 16.67
C GLN A 148 22.13 -1.56 15.60
N LYS A 149 22.08 -2.90 15.64
CA LYS A 149 22.75 -3.76 14.67
C LYS A 149 21.77 -4.69 13.98
N ILE A 150 21.80 -4.69 12.65
CA ILE A 150 21.21 -5.72 11.81
C ILE A 150 22.34 -6.66 11.40
N VAL A 151 22.08 -7.96 11.39
CA VAL A 151 23.04 -8.96 10.94
C VAL A 151 22.43 -9.65 9.75
N LEU A 152 22.97 -9.41 8.55
CA LEU A 152 22.59 -10.11 7.33
C LEU A 152 23.41 -11.37 7.20
N GLU A 153 22.75 -12.45 6.82
CA GLU A 153 23.38 -13.77 6.76
C GLU A 153 23.11 -14.45 5.41
N PRO A 154 24.06 -15.26 4.91
CA PRO A 154 23.85 -16.07 3.73
C PRO A 154 22.71 -17.06 3.98
N LEU A 155 21.82 -17.17 3.00
CA LEU A 155 20.74 -18.15 3.01
C LEU A 155 21.27 -19.58 2.84
N GLU A 156 20.79 -20.51 3.66
CA GLU A 156 21.08 -21.95 3.55
C GLU A 156 19.83 -22.68 3.06
N ARG A 157 19.90 -23.20 1.82
CA ARG A 157 18.79 -23.93 1.18
C ARG A 157 19.02 -25.43 1.27
N THR A 158 18.05 -26.12 1.86
CA THR A 158 17.86 -27.58 1.70
C THR A 158 16.78 -27.81 0.63
N PRO A 159 16.57 -29.05 0.14
CA PRO A 159 15.56 -29.31 -0.89
C PRO A 159 14.14 -28.84 -0.54
N ARG A 160 13.78 -28.81 0.76
CA ARG A 160 12.41 -28.51 1.22
C ARG A 160 12.29 -27.26 2.08
N ARG A 161 13.39 -26.80 2.68
CA ARG A 161 13.42 -25.68 3.63
C ARG A 161 14.51 -24.67 3.32
N LEU A 162 14.27 -23.42 3.66
CA LEU A 162 15.21 -22.31 3.62
C LEU A 162 15.45 -21.82 5.05
N GLY A 163 16.72 -21.66 5.42
CA GLY A 163 17.10 -21.18 6.74
C GLY A 163 18.42 -20.42 6.70
N LEU A 164 19.05 -20.35 7.86
CA LEU A 164 20.40 -19.84 8.04
C LEU A 164 21.21 -20.86 8.82
N LYS A 165 22.51 -20.62 8.98
CA LYS A 165 23.36 -21.46 9.80
C LYS A 165 22.80 -21.65 11.21
N ASN A 166 22.49 -22.89 11.55
CA ASN A 166 21.87 -23.33 12.81
C ASN A 166 20.55 -22.61 13.13
N PHE A 167 19.76 -22.26 12.11
CA PHE A 167 18.48 -21.61 12.27
C PHE A 167 17.48 -22.06 11.21
N ASP A 168 16.52 -22.85 11.67
CA ASP A 168 15.42 -23.36 10.88
C ASP A 168 14.13 -22.58 11.23
N PRO A 169 13.65 -21.68 10.35
CA PRO A 169 12.44 -20.90 10.59
C PRO A 169 11.17 -21.69 10.24
N CYS A 170 10.09 -21.44 10.97
CA CYS A 170 8.76 -21.98 10.61
C CYS A 170 8.13 -21.17 9.47
N SER A 171 8.36 -19.85 9.49
CA SER A 171 7.83 -18.90 8.52
C SER A 171 8.92 -17.96 8.04
N ILE A 172 8.75 -17.49 6.81
CA ILE A 172 9.66 -16.58 6.11
C ILE A 172 8.85 -15.32 5.77
N LEU A 173 9.20 -14.20 6.39
CA LEU A 173 8.60 -12.90 6.12
C LEU A 173 9.41 -12.18 5.05
N LEU A 174 8.82 -12.02 3.87
CA LEU A 174 9.38 -11.21 2.79
C LEU A 174 9.07 -9.74 3.08
N ASN A 175 10.08 -8.92 3.32
CA ASN A 175 10.00 -7.46 3.22
C ASN A 175 10.69 -6.97 1.93
N ASN A 176 10.67 -7.84 0.92
CA ASN A 176 11.18 -7.65 -0.42
C ASN A 176 10.05 -7.96 -1.40
N ASP A 177 9.71 -7.00 -2.27
CA ASP A 177 8.55 -7.10 -3.16
C ASP A 177 8.76 -7.98 -4.41
N LEU A 178 9.97 -8.54 -4.56
CA LEU A 178 10.36 -9.42 -5.66
C LEU A 178 10.17 -8.76 -7.05
N SER A 179 10.29 -7.43 -7.14
CA SER A 179 10.16 -6.72 -8.41
C SER A 179 11.18 -7.14 -9.48
N ALA A 180 12.34 -7.66 -9.06
CA ALA A 180 13.38 -8.16 -9.95
C ALA A 180 13.11 -9.60 -10.45
N GLY A 181 12.00 -10.22 -10.05
CA GLY A 181 11.71 -11.64 -10.30
C GLY A 181 11.74 -12.48 -9.02
N ILE A 182 11.18 -13.68 -9.09
CA ILE A 182 11.19 -14.65 -8.00
C ILE A 182 12.53 -15.41 -8.01
N PRO A 183 13.36 -15.32 -6.96
CA PRO A 183 14.60 -16.08 -6.87
C PRO A 183 14.31 -17.57 -6.65
N SER A 184 15.06 -18.44 -7.34
CA SER A 184 14.91 -19.91 -7.26
C SER A 184 15.06 -20.46 -5.83
N VAL A 185 15.80 -19.78 -4.95
CA VAL A 185 15.94 -20.17 -3.55
C VAL A 185 14.61 -20.12 -2.78
N LEU A 186 13.65 -19.31 -3.23
CA LEU A 186 12.32 -19.20 -2.62
C LEU A 186 11.28 -20.14 -3.24
N GLU A 187 11.56 -20.74 -4.39
CA GLU A 187 10.63 -21.64 -5.08
C GLU A 187 10.53 -22.99 -4.37
N ASN A 188 9.37 -23.64 -4.46
CA ASN A 188 9.13 -25.00 -3.95
C ASN A 188 9.41 -25.15 -2.44
N LEU A 189 9.00 -24.15 -1.66
CA LEU A 189 9.00 -24.18 -0.19
C LEU A 189 7.63 -24.66 0.32
N HIS A 190 7.47 -25.97 0.50
CA HIS A 190 6.19 -26.58 0.92
C HIS A 190 6.07 -26.80 2.44
N GLU A 191 7.16 -26.65 3.19
CA GLU A 191 7.19 -26.90 4.64
C GLU A 191 7.32 -25.63 5.48
N GLN A 192 7.28 -24.46 4.83
CA GLN A 192 7.45 -23.15 5.45
C GLN A 192 6.49 -22.16 4.81
N TYR A 193 5.90 -21.30 5.62
CA TYR A 193 5.02 -20.24 5.11
C TYR A 193 5.85 -19.08 4.58
N LEU A 194 5.60 -18.70 3.32
CA LEU A 194 6.09 -17.43 2.76
C LEU A 194 5.02 -16.36 2.96
N LEU A 195 5.41 -15.28 3.63
CA LEU A 195 4.51 -14.20 4.04
C LEU A 195 4.98 -12.88 3.43
N PRO A 196 4.23 -12.25 2.50
CA PRO A 196 3.14 -12.84 1.73
C PRO A 196 3.64 -13.96 0.78
N PRO A 197 2.74 -14.75 0.16
CA PRO A 197 3.13 -15.79 -0.79
C PRO A 197 3.74 -15.19 -2.08
N LEU A 198 4.47 -15.99 -2.85
CA LEU A 198 5.30 -15.50 -3.97
C LEU A 198 4.51 -14.76 -5.05
N HIS A 199 3.28 -15.19 -5.34
CA HIS A 199 2.41 -14.54 -6.33
C HIS A 199 1.93 -13.15 -5.88
N ALA A 200 2.10 -12.79 -4.61
CA ALA A 200 1.92 -11.42 -4.13
C ALA A 200 3.04 -10.47 -4.58
N GLY A 201 4.21 -11.01 -4.96
CA GLY A 201 5.35 -10.24 -5.44
C GLY A 201 5.12 -9.66 -6.83
N TRP A 202 5.81 -8.56 -7.14
CA TRP A 202 5.60 -7.82 -8.40
C TRP A 202 6.06 -8.54 -9.66
N ALA A 203 6.83 -9.63 -9.52
CA ALA A 203 7.13 -10.53 -10.62
C ALA A 203 5.85 -11.05 -11.31
N VAL A 204 4.80 -11.29 -10.52
CA VAL A 204 3.54 -11.88 -10.99
C VAL A 204 2.36 -10.93 -10.77
N ARG A 205 2.28 -10.28 -9.60
CA ARG A 205 1.17 -9.43 -9.22
C ARG A 205 0.96 -8.28 -10.21
N ARG A 206 -0.31 -7.94 -10.46
CA ARG A 206 -0.75 -6.85 -11.33
C ARG A 206 -1.72 -5.94 -10.60
N LYS A 207 -1.48 -4.64 -10.64
CA LYS A 207 -2.34 -3.64 -10.01
C LYS A 207 -3.73 -3.61 -10.63
N SER A 208 -3.86 -3.92 -11.91
CA SER A 208 -5.13 -3.97 -12.65
C SER A 208 -6.07 -5.03 -12.05
N THR A 209 -5.51 -6.18 -11.65
CA THR A 209 -6.23 -7.23 -10.89
C THR A 209 -6.67 -6.73 -9.52
N HIS A 210 -5.77 -6.06 -8.78
CA HIS A 210 -6.10 -5.44 -7.50
C HIS A 210 -7.28 -4.46 -7.62
N PHE A 211 -7.20 -3.50 -8.54
CA PHE A 211 -8.24 -2.48 -8.71
C PHE A 211 -9.56 -3.10 -9.19
N SER A 212 -9.52 -4.16 -10.00
CA SER A 212 -10.72 -4.92 -10.36
C SER A 212 -11.38 -5.58 -9.13
N CYS A 213 -10.60 -6.13 -8.20
CA CYS A 213 -11.12 -6.68 -6.95
C CYS A 213 -11.65 -5.58 -6.02
N TYR A 214 -10.94 -4.44 -5.95
CA TYR A 214 -11.38 -3.28 -5.17
C TYR A 214 -12.70 -2.71 -5.71
N ASP A 215 -12.90 -2.73 -7.03
CA ASP A 215 -14.13 -2.35 -7.70
C ASP A 215 -15.35 -3.07 -7.12
N ASP A 216 -15.24 -4.40 -6.93
CA ASP A 216 -16.31 -5.23 -6.40
C ASP A 216 -16.51 -5.01 -4.90
N VAL A 217 -15.41 -4.95 -4.13
CA VAL A 217 -15.42 -4.68 -2.69
C VAL A 217 -16.08 -3.33 -2.38
N ALA A 218 -15.66 -2.27 -3.08
CA ALA A 218 -16.19 -0.93 -2.90
C ALA A 218 -17.67 -0.85 -3.29
N LYS A 219 -18.11 -1.53 -4.36
CA LYS A 219 -19.53 -1.59 -4.75
C LYS A 219 -20.39 -2.26 -3.67
N LYS A 220 -19.96 -3.41 -3.14
CA LYS A 220 -20.67 -4.12 -2.05
C LYS A 220 -20.77 -3.24 -0.80
N PHE A 221 -19.65 -2.65 -0.37
CA PHE A 221 -19.59 -1.78 0.79
C PHE A 221 -20.45 -0.52 0.63
N ALA A 222 -20.32 0.17 -0.51
CA ALA A 222 -21.07 1.39 -0.79
C ALA A 222 -22.58 1.16 -0.79
N LYS A 223 -23.03 0.03 -1.34
CA LYS A 223 -24.44 -0.40 -1.27
C LYS A 223 -24.91 -0.62 0.17
N MET A 224 -24.08 -1.23 1.02
CA MET A 224 -24.41 -1.50 2.42
C MET A 224 -24.52 -0.21 3.24
N VAL A 225 -23.61 0.75 3.03
CA VAL A 225 -23.60 2.03 3.76
C VAL A 225 -24.55 3.08 3.15
N GLY A 226 -24.95 2.91 1.89
CA GLY A 226 -25.83 3.86 1.19
C GLY A 226 -25.10 5.10 0.67
N VAL A 227 -23.88 4.91 0.15
CA VAL A 227 -23.06 5.97 -0.47
C VAL A 227 -22.83 5.68 -1.95
N ASP A 228 -22.46 6.71 -2.72
CA ASP A 228 -22.00 6.50 -4.09
C ASP A 228 -20.63 5.79 -4.05
N PRO A 229 -20.46 4.61 -4.70
CA PRO A 229 -19.16 3.93 -4.75
C PRO A 229 -18.04 4.81 -5.33
N TRP A 230 -18.34 5.78 -6.18
CA TRP A 230 -17.33 6.71 -6.72
C TRP A 230 -16.64 7.54 -5.62
N MET A 231 -17.29 7.77 -4.47
CA MET A 231 -16.66 8.48 -3.34
C MET A 231 -15.54 7.69 -2.67
N LEU A 232 -15.47 6.37 -2.91
CA LEU A 232 -14.49 5.44 -2.34
C LEU A 232 -13.55 4.85 -3.38
N ASN A 233 -13.95 4.86 -4.65
CA ASN A 233 -13.28 4.11 -5.71
C ASN A 233 -12.92 4.99 -6.93
N PRO A 234 -11.64 5.17 -7.27
CA PRO A 234 -11.20 5.83 -8.49
C PRO A 234 -11.54 4.98 -9.72
N TYR A 235 -12.03 5.61 -10.80
CA TYR A 235 -12.09 4.91 -12.08
C TYR A 235 -10.69 4.50 -12.54
N PHE A 236 -10.57 3.40 -13.29
CA PHE A 236 -9.34 3.06 -13.97
C PHE A 236 -9.59 2.36 -15.31
N SER A 237 -8.54 2.28 -16.11
CA SER A 237 -8.44 1.46 -17.32
C SER A 237 -7.07 0.79 -17.37
N HIS A 238 -7.00 -0.39 -17.97
CA HIS A 238 -5.75 -1.09 -18.28
C HIS A 238 -5.44 -0.93 -19.76
N VAL A 239 -4.17 -0.72 -20.11
CA VAL A 239 -3.67 -0.61 -21.48
C VAL A 239 -2.40 -1.45 -21.60
N GLU A 240 -2.42 -2.40 -22.52
CA GLU A 240 -1.30 -3.31 -22.81
C GLU A 240 -0.50 -2.82 -24.03
N GLY A 241 0.72 -3.32 -24.16
CA GLY A 241 1.51 -3.15 -25.38
C GLY A 241 2.01 -1.72 -25.65
N VAL A 242 2.19 -0.90 -24.61
CA VAL A 242 2.76 0.44 -24.75
C VAL A 242 4.28 0.32 -24.93
N ASP A 243 4.82 0.89 -26.01
CA ASP A 243 6.25 1.09 -26.21
C ASP A 243 6.62 2.57 -26.08
N TRP A 244 7.23 2.93 -24.95
CA TRP A 244 7.62 4.31 -24.67
C TRP A 244 8.74 4.84 -25.58
N HIS A 245 9.52 3.96 -26.21
CA HIS A 245 10.61 4.32 -27.12
C HIS A 245 10.18 4.37 -28.58
N ALA A 246 9.37 3.39 -29.02
CA ALA A 246 8.86 3.31 -30.40
C ALA A 246 7.59 4.14 -30.62
N ASN A 247 6.94 4.60 -29.54
CA ASN A 247 5.63 5.28 -29.54
C ASN A 247 4.48 4.38 -30.04
N ASP A 248 4.67 3.06 -30.03
CA ASP A 248 3.62 2.09 -30.27
C ASP A 248 2.66 2.04 -29.06
N GLY A 249 1.36 1.83 -29.32
CA GLY A 249 0.33 1.83 -28.27
C GLY A 249 -0.09 3.22 -27.76
N GLY A 250 0.50 4.31 -28.28
CA GLY A 250 0.18 5.68 -27.85
C GLY A 250 -1.27 6.12 -28.12
N GLU A 251 -1.88 5.64 -29.20
CA GLU A 251 -3.29 5.92 -29.54
C GLU A 251 -4.24 5.26 -28.53
N ALA A 252 -4.05 3.96 -28.25
CA ALA A 252 -4.83 3.23 -27.25
C ALA A 252 -4.69 3.87 -25.85
N LEU A 253 -3.49 4.31 -25.49
CA LEU A 253 -3.24 5.03 -24.24
C LEU A 253 -4.01 6.37 -24.20
N ALA A 254 -3.96 7.15 -25.28
CA ALA A 254 -4.68 8.42 -25.38
C ALA A 254 -6.21 8.23 -25.29
N GLU A 255 -6.75 7.22 -25.96
CA GLU A 255 -8.19 6.87 -25.89
C GLU A 255 -8.61 6.48 -24.47
N ALA A 256 -7.79 5.68 -23.77
CA ALA A 256 -8.05 5.30 -22.39
C ALA A 256 -8.03 6.51 -21.44
N ILE A 257 -7.08 7.43 -21.62
CA ILE A 257 -6.99 8.71 -20.88
C ILE A 257 -8.27 9.52 -21.09
N ASP A 258 -8.67 9.75 -22.34
CA ASP A 258 -9.87 10.48 -22.67
C ASP A 258 -11.15 9.85 -22.08
N ALA A 259 -11.25 8.53 -22.14
CA ALA A 259 -12.39 7.80 -21.61
C ALA A 259 -12.50 7.97 -20.08
N VAL A 260 -11.38 7.87 -19.35
CA VAL A 260 -11.35 8.06 -17.91
C VAL A 260 -11.62 9.53 -17.55
N LEU A 261 -10.98 10.50 -18.20
CA LEU A 261 -11.21 11.93 -18.00
C LEU A 261 -12.69 12.32 -18.19
N LYS A 262 -13.36 11.77 -19.22
CA LYS A 262 -14.80 12.00 -19.46
C LYS A 262 -15.67 11.47 -18.30
N LYS A 263 -15.34 10.30 -17.74
CA LYS A 263 -16.05 9.74 -16.56
C LYS A 263 -15.87 10.62 -15.33
N ILE A 264 -14.65 11.10 -15.08
CA ILE A 264 -14.35 12.00 -13.96
C ILE A 264 -15.10 13.32 -14.13
N ALA A 265 -15.01 13.96 -15.30
CA ALA A 265 -15.66 15.23 -15.58
C ALA A 265 -17.18 15.18 -15.38
N ARG A 266 -17.82 14.03 -15.66
CA ARG A 266 -19.24 13.82 -15.38
C ARG A 266 -19.52 13.83 -13.88
N LYS A 267 -18.73 13.11 -13.08
CA LYS A 267 -18.88 13.09 -11.61
C LYS A 267 -18.56 14.45 -10.99
N TYR A 268 -17.57 15.16 -11.50
CA TYR A 268 -17.25 16.50 -11.04
C TYR A 268 -18.42 17.46 -11.29
N ARG A 269 -19.06 17.42 -12.46
CA ARG A 269 -20.29 18.20 -12.72
C ARG A 269 -21.45 17.80 -11.81
N GLU A 270 -21.63 16.50 -11.56
CA GLU A 270 -22.68 15.97 -10.68
C GLU A 270 -22.56 16.51 -9.24
N TYR A 271 -21.33 16.62 -8.72
CA TYR A 271 -21.07 17.11 -7.37
C TYR A 271 -20.68 18.60 -7.29
N GLY A 272 -20.72 19.34 -8.41
CA GLY A 272 -20.36 20.76 -8.45
C GLY A 272 -18.88 21.06 -8.15
N ILE A 273 -17.98 20.12 -8.47
CA ILE A 273 -16.54 20.22 -8.25
C ILE A 273 -15.91 21.09 -9.37
N GLY A 274 -15.18 22.14 -8.98
CA GLY A 274 -14.57 23.11 -9.90
C GLY A 274 -13.15 22.74 -10.35
N GLU A 275 -12.54 21.74 -9.73
CA GLU A 275 -11.21 21.25 -9.97
C GLU A 275 -11.09 20.60 -11.35
N LYS A 276 -9.88 20.64 -11.93
CA LYS A 276 -9.63 20.04 -13.24
C LYS A 276 -9.53 18.51 -13.08
N PRO A 277 -10.29 17.71 -13.86
CA PRO A 277 -10.05 16.27 -13.94
C PRO A 277 -8.62 15.98 -14.37
N TYR A 278 -8.03 14.94 -13.80
CA TYR A 278 -6.72 14.44 -14.20
C TYR A 278 -6.66 12.93 -14.02
N VAL A 279 -5.70 12.29 -14.68
CA VAL A 279 -5.41 10.87 -14.51
C VAL A 279 -3.96 10.68 -14.10
N VAL A 280 -3.70 9.56 -13.45
CA VAL A 280 -2.36 9.07 -13.16
C VAL A 280 -2.12 7.85 -14.03
N VAL A 281 -1.13 7.95 -14.92
CA VAL A 281 -0.65 6.82 -15.71
C VAL A 281 0.49 6.17 -14.94
N LYS A 282 0.38 4.87 -14.66
CA LYS A 282 1.40 4.13 -13.90
C LYS A 282 1.60 2.71 -14.41
N ALA A 283 2.82 2.19 -14.28
CA ALA A 283 3.10 0.78 -14.62
C ALA A 283 2.20 -0.17 -13.81
N ASP A 284 1.70 -1.22 -14.48
CA ASP A 284 0.79 -2.20 -13.88
C ASP A 284 1.48 -3.12 -12.86
N ALA A 285 2.81 -3.20 -12.88
CA ALA A 285 3.62 -3.94 -11.91
C ALA A 285 4.73 -3.06 -11.31
N GLY A 286 4.83 -3.05 -9.97
CA GLY A 286 5.96 -2.54 -9.18
C GLY A 286 6.53 -1.17 -9.58
N THR A 287 6.08 -0.08 -8.97
CA THR A 287 6.54 1.28 -9.36
C THR A 287 7.55 1.92 -8.41
N ALA A 288 7.45 1.71 -7.08
CA ALA A 288 8.25 2.43 -6.08
C ALA A 288 8.41 3.96 -6.36
N GLY A 289 7.35 4.59 -6.90
CA GLY A 289 7.33 5.99 -7.33
C GLY A 289 7.93 6.29 -8.72
N ARG A 290 8.59 5.32 -9.38
CA ARG A 290 9.03 5.38 -10.79
C ARG A 290 7.93 4.88 -11.74
N GLY A 291 7.96 5.31 -13.00
CA GLY A 291 6.92 4.95 -13.95
C GLY A 291 5.52 5.44 -13.56
N VAL A 292 5.44 6.68 -13.04
CA VAL A 292 4.19 7.36 -12.68
C VAL A 292 4.19 8.76 -13.28
N MET A 293 3.12 9.14 -13.97
CA MET A 293 2.92 10.48 -14.50
C MET A 293 1.48 10.96 -14.29
N THR A 294 1.34 12.27 -14.04
CA THR A 294 0.06 12.97 -13.98
C THR A 294 -0.25 13.54 -15.36
N VAL A 295 -1.48 13.33 -15.85
CA VAL A 295 -1.93 13.80 -17.17
C VAL A 295 -3.28 14.49 -17.04
N HIS A 296 -3.44 15.66 -17.64
CA HIS A 296 -4.71 16.39 -17.64
C HIS A 296 -5.40 16.40 -19.01
N ASP A 297 -4.69 16.05 -20.08
CA ASP A 297 -5.20 15.96 -21.45
C ASP A 297 -4.46 14.87 -22.24
N ALA A 298 -5.20 14.06 -23.02
CA ALA A 298 -4.60 12.96 -23.78
C ALA A 298 -3.52 13.41 -24.78
N SER A 299 -3.58 14.67 -25.26
CA SER A 299 -2.55 15.21 -26.17
C SER A 299 -1.17 15.37 -25.53
N GLU A 300 -1.06 15.33 -24.19
CA GLU A 300 0.21 15.35 -23.48
C GLU A 300 1.07 14.13 -23.80
N ILE A 301 0.47 12.97 -24.06
CA ILE A 301 1.19 11.73 -24.43
C ILE A 301 2.01 11.93 -25.71
N GLY A 302 1.43 12.61 -26.71
CA GLY A 302 2.13 12.94 -27.95
C GLY A 302 3.27 13.96 -27.77
N ARG A 303 3.29 14.70 -26.66
CA ARG A 303 4.23 15.80 -26.37
C ARG A 303 5.30 15.43 -25.34
N MET A 304 5.32 14.19 -24.87
CA MET A 304 6.29 13.74 -23.88
C MET A 304 7.73 13.92 -24.36
N THR A 305 8.53 14.52 -23.49
CA THR A 305 9.98 14.64 -23.64
C THR A 305 10.66 13.28 -23.59
N LYS A 306 11.90 13.21 -24.09
CA LYS A 306 12.73 11.99 -23.98
C LYS A 306 12.93 11.56 -22.52
N HIS A 307 13.01 12.51 -21.59
CA HIS A 307 13.18 12.24 -20.17
C HIS A 307 11.93 11.60 -19.56
N GLU A 308 10.74 12.13 -19.86
CA GLU A 308 9.47 11.56 -19.37
C GLU A 308 9.21 10.16 -19.95
N ARG A 309 9.52 9.93 -21.22
CA ARG A 309 9.45 8.59 -21.83
C ARG A 309 10.38 7.61 -21.15
N ALA A 310 11.61 8.01 -20.86
CA ALA A 310 12.56 7.17 -20.11
C ALA A 310 12.09 6.88 -18.69
N GLN A 311 11.47 7.85 -18.01
CA GLN A 311 10.89 7.65 -16.67
C GLN A 311 9.73 6.65 -16.67
N MET A 312 8.94 6.60 -17.75
CA MET A 312 7.82 5.69 -17.92
C MET A 312 8.21 4.31 -18.47
N ALA A 313 9.36 4.20 -19.14
CA ALA A 313 9.83 2.99 -19.79
C ALA A 313 10.25 1.87 -18.84
N GLU A 314 10.67 2.22 -17.62
CA GLU A 314 11.20 1.25 -16.64
C GLU A 314 10.52 1.41 -15.28
N SER A 315 10.20 0.27 -14.67
CA SER A 315 9.66 0.19 -13.32
C SER A 315 10.78 -0.06 -12.29
N LYS A 316 10.45 -0.51 -11.08
CA LYS A 316 11.46 -0.88 -10.08
C LYS A 316 12.37 -2.00 -10.65
N ALA A 317 13.66 -1.94 -10.33
CA ALA A 317 14.69 -2.88 -10.81
C ALA A 317 14.93 -2.91 -12.33
N GLY A 318 14.50 -1.88 -13.09
CA GLY A 318 14.81 -1.76 -14.53
C GLY A 318 13.96 -2.66 -15.42
N VAL A 319 12.82 -3.16 -14.92
CA VAL A 319 11.90 -3.98 -15.69
C VAL A 319 11.18 -3.12 -16.74
N PRO A 320 11.19 -3.49 -18.03
CA PRO A 320 10.48 -2.74 -19.06
C PRO A 320 8.97 -2.67 -18.80
N VAL A 321 8.40 -1.48 -18.92
CA VAL A 321 6.97 -1.23 -18.74
C VAL A 321 6.27 -1.33 -20.09
N ARG A 322 5.43 -2.35 -20.24
CA ARG A 322 4.56 -2.55 -21.41
C ARG A 322 3.07 -2.44 -21.07
N ASP A 323 2.73 -2.73 -19.82
CA ASP A 323 1.37 -2.72 -19.31
C ASP A 323 1.21 -1.56 -18.32
N VAL A 324 0.18 -0.75 -18.53
CA VAL A 324 -0.05 0.49 -17.77
C VAL A 324 -1.49 0.61 -17.33
N ILE A 325 -1.68 1.23 -16.18
CA ILE A 325 -2.98 1.67 -15.70
C ILE A 325 -3.11 3.16 -15.96
N VAL A 326 -4.27 3.55 -16.46
CA VAL A 326 -4.78 4.92 -16.46
C VAL A 326 -5.80 5.02 -15.34
N GLN A 327 -5.44 5.63 -14.21
CA GLN A 327 -6.32 5.76 -13.04
C GLN A 327 -6.81 7.20 -12.90
N GLU A 328 -8.06 7.39 -12.47
CA GLU A 328 -8.56 8.67 -11.98
C GLU A 328 -7.63 9.23 -10.90
N GLY A 329 -7.18 10.46 -11.14
CA GLY A 329 -6.43 11.23 -10.17
C GLY A 329 -7.30 11.68 -9.00
N VAL A 330 -6.90 11.33 -7.79
CA VAL A 330 -7.56 11.78 -6.56
C VAL A 330 -6.73 12.91 -5.96
N TYR A 331 -7.32 14.08 -5.76
CA TYR A 331 -6.63 15.18 -5.09
C TYR A 331 -6.34 14.84 -3.62
N THR A 332 -5.28 15.42 -3.06
CA THR A 332 -5.18 15.57 -1.62
C THR A 332 -5.23 17.04 -1.22
N PHE A 333 -6.12 17.37 -0.29
CA PHE A 333 -6.25 18.72 0.27
C PHE A 333 -5.82 18.79 1.73
N GLU A 334 -5.23 17.72 2.24
CA GLU A 334 -4.62 17.72 3.56
C GLU A 334 -3.28 18.44 3.54
N ARG A 335 -3.03 19.23 4.59
CA ARG A 335 -1.75 19.90 4.80
C ARG A 335 -1.22 19.70 6.21
N ILE A 336 0.10 19.61 6.32
CA ILE A 336 0.83 19.72 7.59
C ILE A 336 1.71 20.96 7.50
N GLY A 337 1.36 21.98 8.29
CA GLY A 337 1.86 23.33 8.03
C GLY A 337 1.46 23.78 6.62
N ASP A 338 2.43 24.23 5.83
CA ASP A 338 2.22 24.66 4.46
C ASP A 338 2.40 23.54 3.42
N GLU A 339 2.76 22.32 3.84
CA GLU A 339 3.08 21.23 2.93
C GLU A 339 1.88 20.34 2.62
N VAL A 340 1.79 19.86 1.38
CA VAL A 340 0.76 18.90 0.97
C VAL A 340 1.04 17.56 1.64
N ALA A 341 0.00 16.90 2.15
CA ALA A 341 0.08 15.65 2.89
C ALA A 341 -0.87 14.58 2.33
N GLU A 342 -0.48 13.32 2.40
CA GLU A 342 -1.38 12.18 2.15
C GLU A 342 -1.17 11.07 3.20
N PRO A 343 -2.23 10.48 3.78
CA PRO A 343 -2.07 9.49 4.83
C PRO A 343 -1.73 8.10 4.28
N VAL A 344 -0.86 7.40 4.99
CA VAL A 344 -0.51 6.00 4.78
C VAL A 344 -0.94 5.21 6.02
N VAL A 345 -1.83 4.25 5.83
CA VAL A 345 -2.39 3.42 6.90
C VAL A 345 -1.73 2.05 6.90
N TYR A 346 -1.26 1.60 8.06
CA TYR A 346 -0.59 0.32 8.25
C TYR A 346 -1.51 -0.68 8.93
N MET A 347 -1.46 -1.92 8.45
CA MET A 347 -2.20 -3.05 8.98
C MET A 347 -1.29 -4.27 9.16
N ILE A 348 -1.56 -5.05 10.19
CA ILE A 348 -1.03 -6.40 10.41
C ILE A 348 -2.24 -7.31 10.65
N ASP A 349 -2.31 -8.43 9.93
CA ASP A 349 -3.56 -9.19 9.75
C ASP A 349 -4.69 -8.23 9.32
N ARG A 350 -5.89 -8.32 9.91
CA ARG A 350 -7.02 -7.43 9.61
C ARG A 350 -7.05 -6.13 10.44
N TYR A 351 -6.06 -5.91 11.30
CA TYR A 351 -6.08 -4.82 12.27
C TYR A 351 -5.32 -3.60 11.75
N VAL A 352 -5.96 -2.44 11.81
CA VAL A 352 -5.28 -1.15 11.62
C VAL A 352 -4.41 -0.90 12.84
N VAL A 353 -3.09 -0.83 12.64
CA VAL A 353 -2.11 -0.68 13.72
C VAL A 353 -1.58 0.75 13.85
N GLY A 354 -1.87 1.63 12.89
CA GLY A 354 -1.44 3.02 12.91
C GLY A 354 -1.16 3.53 11.50
N GLY A 355 -0.35 4.58 11.40
CA GLY A 355 0.04 5.16 10.12
C GLY A 355 0.90 6.40 10.28
N PHE A 356 1.08 7.10 9.18
CA PHE A 356 1.75 8.39 9.12
C PHE A 356 1.27 9.16 7.88
N TYR A 357 1.49 10.46 7.86
CA TYR A 357 1.39 11.23 6.63
C TYR A 357 2.70 11.22 5.88
N ARG A 358 2.63 11.12 4.57
CA ARG A 358 3.69 11.52 3.65
C ARG A 358 3.46 12.98 3.30
N THR A 359 4.45 13.83 3.56
CA THR A 359 4.41 15.28 3.31
C THR A 359 5.41 15.68 2.24
N HIS A 360 5.07 16.70 1.46
CA HIS A 360 5.97 17.22 0.44
C HIS A 360 5.75 18.72 0.19
N GLY A 361 6.74 19.55 0.54
CA GLY A 361 6.66 21.00 0.38
C GLY A 361 6.75 21.54 -1.06
N ALA A 362 7.40 20.82 -1.98
CA ALA A 362 7.54 21.23 -3.39
C ALA A 362 6.60 20.52 -4.39
N ARG A 363 5.56 19.83 -3.92
CA ARG A 363 4.58 19.15 -4.79
C ARG A 363 3.19 19.71 -4.60
N GLU A 364 2.43 19.70 -5.68
CA GLU A 364 1.04 20.15 -5.70
C GLU A 364 0.06 19.03 -5.36
N ARG A 365 -1.18 19.42 -5.06
CA ARG A 365 -2.31 18.58 -4.63
C ARG A 365 -2.73 17.46 -5.60
N ASP A 366 -2.33 17.54 -6.87
CA ASP A 366 -2.55 16.55 -7.93
C ASP A 366 -1.28 15.82 -8.39
N GLN A 367 -0.17 16.01 -7.69
CA GLN A 367 1.11 15.37 -8.01
C GLN A 367 1.40 14.20 -7.09
N ASN A 368 2.19 13.23 -7.56
CA ASN A 368 2.71 12.16 -6.72
C ASN A 368 3.61 12.73 -5.60
N LEU A 369 3.28 12.49 -4.33
CA LEU A 369 4.12 12.93 -3.22
C LEU A 369 5.20 11.91 -2.87
N ASN A 370 5.10 10.67 -3.36
CA ASN A 370 6.16 9.66 -3.22
C ASN A 370 7.30 9.94 -4.21
N ALA A 371 8.06 10.99 -3.91
CA ALA A 371 9.13 11.54 -4.73
C ALA A 371 10.29 12.06 -3.85
N PRO A 372 11.50 12.24 -4.41
CA PRO A 372 12.62 12.81 -3.66
C PRO A 372 12.26 14.16 -3.05
N GLY A 373 12.56 14.34 -1.76
CA GLY A 373 12.22 15.54 -0.98
C GLY A 373 11.02 15.36 -0.05
N MET A 374 10.28 14.25 -0.16
CA MET A 374 9.23 13.89 0.79
C MET A 374 9.80 13.61 2.19
N HIS A 375 8.96 13.80 3.22
CA HIS A 375 9.22 13.31 4.56
C HIS A 375 7.93 12.76 5.19
N TYR A 376 8.03 12.28 6.43
CA TYR A 376 6.93 11.60 7.10
C TYR A 376 6.60 12.25 8.43
N VAL A 377 5.31 12.33 8.74
CA VAL A 377 4.79 12.86 10.00
C VAL A 377 3.91 11.79 10.65
N PRO A 378 4.30 11.24 11.82
CA PRO A 378 3.55 10.17 12.48
C PRO A 378 2.09 10.57 12.79
N LEU A 379 1.16 9.63 12.60
CA LEU A 379 -0.22 9.75 13.06
C LEU A 379 -0.30 9.33 14.55
N GLY A 380 -0.11 10.30 15.45
CA GLY A 380 -0.06 10.07 16.89
C GLY A 380 -1.39 9.68 17.55
N PHE A 381 -1.36 9.51 18.88
CA PHE A 381 -2.48 8.99 19.68
C PHE A 381 -3.81 9.76 19.52
N GLU A 382 -3.76 11.08 19.39
CA GLU A 382 -4.98 11.91 19.20
C GLU A 382 -5.77 11.54 17.93
N HIS A 383 -5.11 10.96 16.93
CA HIS A 383 -5.74 10.46 15.73
C HIS A 383 -6.23 9.01 15.87
N THR A 384 -5.54 8.20 16.66
CA THR A 384 -5.79 6.74 16.76
C THR A 384 -6.76 6.36 17.89
N ALA A 385 -7.39 7.35 18.53
CA ALA A 385 -8.44 7.14 19.51
C ALA A 385 -9.75 6.60 18.88
N LEU A 386 -10.70 6.19 19.72
CA LEU A 386 -12.00 5.71 19.27
C LEU A 386 -12.78 6.83 18.55
N PRO A 387 -13.54 6.50 17.48
CA PRO A 387 -14.39 7.49 16.82
C PRO A 387 -15.45 8.01 17.80
N ASP A 388 -15.65 9.33 17.77
CA ASP A 388 -16.71 10.02 18.52
C ASP A 388 -17.90 10.26 17.59
N THR A 389 -18.92 9.42 17.72
CA THR A 389 -20.18 9.51 16.94
C THR A 389 -21.01 10.75 17.29
N HIS A 390 -20.69 11.47 18.36
CA HIS A 390 -21.38 12.69 18.77
C HIS A 390 -20.67 13.96 18.29
N ALA A 391 -19.42 13.85 17.84
CA ALA A 391 -18.71 14.97 17.27
C ALA A 391 -19.36 15.47 15.97
N LYS A 392 -19.25 16.77 15.71
CA LYS A 392 -19.67 17.33 14.42
C LYS A 392 -18.81 16.72 13.31
N PRO A 393 -19.40 16.34 12.15
CA PRO A 393 -18.63 15.84 11.01
C PRO A 393 -17.45 16.76 10.65
N GLY A 394 -16.29 16.17 10.40
CA GLY A 394 -15.06 16.85 10.03
C GLY A 394 -14.31 17.50 11.20
N ALA A 395 -14.89 17.54 12.41
CA ALA A 395 -14.29 18.21 13.56
C ALA A 395 -13.34 17.33 14.38
N ALA A 396 -13.59 16.01 14.43
CA ALA A 396 -12.85 15.09 15.29
C ALA A 396 -11.75 14.33 14.53
N PRO A 397 -10.45 14.52 14.88
CA PRO A 397 -9.37 13.72 14.30
C PRO A 397 -9.57 12.19 14.39
N PRO A 398 -10.13 11.62 15.48
CA PRO A 398 -10.44 10.19 15.55
C PRO A 398 -11.44 9.70 14.49
N ASN A 399 -12.46 10.50 14.14
CA ASN A 399 -13.44 10.13 13.13
C ASN A 399 -12.80 10.04 11.75
N ARG A 400 -11.93 11.00 11.43
CA ARG A 400 -11.18 11.01 10.18
C ARG A 400 -10.25 9.80 10.07
N PHE A 401 -9.54 9.48 11.14
CA PHE A 401 -8.67 8.30 11.15
C PHE A 401 -9.46 7.00 11.08
N TYR A 402 -10.63 6.91 11.73
CA TYR A 402 -11.53 5.77 11.56
C TYR A 402 -11.96 5.59 10.11
N MET A 403 -12.32 6.67 9.40
CA MET A 403 -12.61 6.61 7.96
C MET A 403 -11.40 6.10 7.15
N TYR A 404 -10.19 6.57 7.48
CA TYR A 404 -8.97 6.07 6.83
C TYR A 404 -8.80 4.58 7.08
N GLY A 405 -9.01 4.12 8.31
CA GLY A 405 -8.99 2.70 8.66
C GLY A 405 -10.06 1.87 7.95
N VAL A 406 -11.27 2.40 7.74
CA VAL A 406 -12.31 1.73 6.95
C VAL A 406 -11.86 1.58 5.49
N VAL A 407 -11.43 2.66 4.84
CA VAL A 407 -11.03 2.62 3.42
C VAL A 407 -9.76 1.79 3.20
N ALA A 408 -8.80 1.86 4.12
CA ALA A 408 -7.62 1.01 4.10
C ALA A 408 -7.97 -0.48 4.24
N ARG A 409 -8.91 -0.85 5.13
CA ARG A 409 -9.39 -2.24 5.25
C ARG A 409 -10.14 -2.72 4.02
N LEU A 410 -10.84 -1.85 3.29
CA LEU A 410 -11.39 -2.21 1.97
C LEU A 410 -10.27 -2.53 0.97
N GLY A 411 -9.17 -1.75 0.99
CA GLY A 411 -7.97 -2.04 0.19
C GLY A 411 -7.33 -3.37 0.55
N LEU A 412 -7.19 -3.65 1.85
CA LEU A 412 -6.68 -4.94 2.35
C LEU A 412 -7.58 -6.12 1.93
N LEU A 413 -8.89 -5.96 2.02
CA LEU A 413 -9.85 -6.99 1.62
C LEU A 413 -9.75 -7.27 0.12
N ALA A 414 -9.63 -6.23 -0.70
CA ALA A 414 -9.38 -6.38 -2.13
C ALA A 414 -8.08 -7.13 -2.43
N SER A 415 -7.01 -6.87 -1.67
CA SER A 415 -5.76 -7.65 -1.77
C SER A 415 -5.94 -9.12 -1.36
N SER A 416 -6.80 -9.40 -0.38
CA SER A 416 -7.09 -10.79 0.04
C SER A 416 -7.78 -11.56 -1.10
N VAL A 417 -8.83 -10.97 -1.67
CA VAL A 417 -9.57 -11.52 -2.82
C VAL A 417 -8.66 -11.66 -4.05
N GLU A 418 -7.75 -10.70 -4.27
CA GLU A 418 -6.77 -10.76 -5.35
C GLU A 418 -5.82 -11.95 -5.19
N LEU A 419 -5.26 -12.16 -4.00
CA LEU A 419 -4.34 -13.29 -3.73
C LEU A 419 -5.03 -14.65 -3.87
N GLU A 420 -6.30 -14.75 -3.46
CA GLU A 420 -7.12 -15.95 -3.63
C GLU A 420 -7.42 -16.25 -5.11
N LYS A 421 -7.64 -15.22 -5.93
CA LYS A 421 -7.89 -15.41 -7.37
C LYS A 421 -6.64 -15.79 -8.14
N THR A 422 -5.47 -15.35 -7.69
CA THR A 422 -4.20 -15.52 -8.41
C THR A 422 -3.47 -16.80 -8.02
N ASP A 423 -3.82 -17.40 -6.88
CA ASP A 423 -3.47 -18.77 -6.52
C ASP A 423 -4.53 -19.37 -5.56
N PRO A 424 -5.58 -20.02 -6.09
CA PRO A 424 -6.66 -20.59 -5.27
C PRO A 424 -6.21 -21.75 -4.37
N GLU A 425 -5.08 -22.38 -4.68
CA GLU A 425 -4.57 -23.53 -3.92
C GLU A 425 -3.62 -23.11 -2.79
N ALA A 426 -3.04 -21.90 -2.84
CA ALA A 426 -2.12 -21.39 -1.84
C ALA A 426 -2.74 -21.05 -0.47
N ILE A 427 -4.06 -20.96 -0.36
CA ILE A 427 -4.76 -20.47 0.86
C ILE A 427 -5.48 -21.62 1.60
N GLN A 428 -5.01 -22.86 1.42
CA GLN A 428 -5.31 -23.92 2.37
C GLN A 428 -4.32 -23.84 3.54
N VAL A 429 -4.58 -22.90 4.47
CA VAL A 429 -3.99 -22.89 5.82
C VAL A 429 -4.98 -23.50 6.79
#